data_AF-A0A965M9N6-F1
#
_entry.id   AF-A0A965M9N6-F1
#
_cell.length_a   1.000
_cell.length_b   1.000
_cell.length_c   1.000
_cell.angle_alpha   90.00
_cell.angle_beta   90.00
_cell.angle_gamma   90.00
#
_symmetry.space_group_name_H-M   'P 1'
#
loop_
_entity.id
_entity.type
_entity.pdbx_description
1 polymer ?
#
loop_
_entity_poly.entity_id
_entity_poly.type
_entity_poly.pdbx_seq_one_letter_code
_entity_poly.pdbx_strand_id
1 'polypeptide(L)'
;MFSRTLRVGLLIGLSGVGCWKVEAGNDLNKNGKVDPYEDPAVPVEQRVENLLSQMTLEEKTCQLATLYGYGRVLKDKLPTPGWKKEIWKDGIANIDEQLNGIPELGPNSKRDYRSQVEKINP
;
A
#
# COMPACT_ATOMS: atom_id res chain seq x y z
N MET A 1 34.39 -31.13 53.06
CA MET A 1 35.40 -30.62 52.12
C MET A 1 34.87 -29.31 51.56
N PHE A 2 35.51 -28.19 51.94
CA PHE A 2 35.37 -26.78 51.52
C PHE A 2 34.02 -26.30 50.94
N SER A 3 33.18 -25.52 51.63
CA SER A 3 33.34 -24.15 52.18
C SER A 3 32.63 -23.10 51.29
N ARG A 4 31.45 -22.67 51.77
CA ARG A 4 30.89 -21.29 51.86
C ARG A 4 31.25 -20.28 50.76
N THR A 5 30.24 -19.58 50.25
CA THR A 5 30.04 -18.14 50.53
C THR A 5 28.62 -17.69 50.14
N LEU A 6 27.84 -17.30 51.15
CA LEU A 6 26.68 -16.41 51.02
C LEU A 6 27.18 -15.03 50.58
N ARG A 7 26.55 -14.39 49.58
CA ARG A 7 26.45 -12.93 49.56
C ARG A 7 25.00 -12.51 49.33
N VAL A 8 24.47 -11.93 50.39
CA VAL A 8 23.22 -11.21 50.52
C VAL A 8 23.28 -9.93 49.68
N GLY A 9 22.19 -9.66 48.95
CA GLY A 9 21.63 -8.31 48.79
C GLY A 9 22.29 -7.37 47.78
N LEU A 10 21.55 -7.07 46.71
CA LEU A 10 21.27 -5.68 46.34
C LEU A 10 19.97 -5.61 45.52
N LEU A 11 18.91 -5.15 46.18
CA LEU A 11 17.75 -4.53 45.53
C LEU A 11 18.24 -3.25 44.85
N ILE A 12 18.20 -3.20 43.52
CA ILE A 12 18.12 -1.93 42.79
C ILE A 12 16.83 -1.99 41.98
N GLY A 13 15.80 -1.32 42.49
CA GLY A 13 14.71 -0.89 41.64
C GLY A 13 15.24 0.19 40.72
N LEU A 14 15.23 -0.08 39.41
CA LEU A 14 15.12 0.93 38.38
C LEU A 14 14.21 0.38 37.31
N SER A 15 13.07 1.06 37.16
CA SER A 15 12.17 1.01 36.01
C SER A 15 12.93 0.80 34.71
N GLY A 16 12.83 -0.41 34.21
CA GLY A 16 13.46 -0.83 32.96
C GLY A 16 12.58 -1.87 32.30
N VAL A 17 11.27 -1.63 32.22
CA VAL A 17 10.56 -2.09 31.02
C VAL A 17 11.25 -1.30 29.92
N GLY A 18 12.29 -1.89 29.34
CA GLY A 18 12.73 -1.54 28.02
C GLY A 18 11.49 -1.70 27.16
N CYS A 19 10.75 -0.60 27.03
CA CYS A 19 9.97 -0.32 25.85
C CYS A 19 10.99 -0.45 24.75
N TRP A 20 11.02 -1.64 24.15
CA TRP A 20 11.89 -1.98 23.05
C TRP A 20 11.73 -0.82 22.08
N LYS A 21 12.80 -0.05 21.93
CA LYS A 21 12.80 1.08 21.02
C LYS A 21 12.77 0.45 19.63
N VAL A 22 11.58 0.35 19.05
CA VAL A 22 11.40 -0.09 17.68
C VAL A 22 11.92 1.05 16.80
N GLU A 23 13.20 0.99 16.48
CA GLU A 23 13.77 1.70 15.34
C GLU A 23 13.29 0.96 14.08
N ALA A 24 12.59 1.53 13.11
CA ALA A 24 11.98 2.83 12.95
C ALA A 24 10.80 2.63 11.97
N GLY A 25 9.57 2.96 12.37
CA GLY A 25 8.47 3.06 11.42
C GLY A 25 8.77 4.15 10.39
N ASN A 26 8.48 3.88 9.12
CA ASN A 26 8.66 4.85 8.05
C ASN A 26 7.40 5.72 7.94
N ASP A 27 7.53 7.04 7.95
CA ASP A 27 6.41 7.96 7.73
C ASP A 27 5.93 7.85 6.27
N LEU A 28 4.91 7.02 6.04
CA LEU A 28 4.40 6.65 4.72
C LEU A 28 3.49 7.74 4.16
N ASN A 29 2.69 8.40 5.02
CA ASN A 29 1.77 9.47 4.62
C ASN A 29 2.41 10.88 4.68
N LYS A 30 3.65 10.99 5.16
CA LYS A 30 4.46 12.22 5.24
C LYS A 30 3.88 13.29 6.17
N ASN A 31 3.23 12.87 7.25
CA ASN A 31 2.61 13.78 8.21
C ASN A 31 3.54 14.21 9.36
N GLY A 32 4.79 13.71 9.39
CA GLY A 32 5.82 14.07 10.37
C GLY A 32 5.77 13.27 11.68
N LYS A 33 4.93 12.23 11.77
CA LYS A 33 4.90 11.27 12.88
C LYS A 33 4.84 9.84 12.33
N VAL A 34 5.09 8.85 13.19
CA VAL A 34 4.90 7.44 12.86
C VAL A 34 3.55 7.00 13.42
N ASP A 35 2.59 6.74 12.54
CA ASP A 35 1.28 6.23 12.91
C ASP A 35 1.32 4.71 13.16
N PRO A 36 0.40 4.13 13.96
CA PRO A 36 0.41 2.71 14.26
C PRO A 36 0.48 1.79 13.04
N TYR A 37 -0.16 2.14 11.91
CA TYR A 37 -0.12 1.33 10.69
C TYR A 37 1.27 1.22 10.04
N GLU A 38 2.14 2.20 10.31
CA GLU A 38 3.49 2.35 9.75
C GLU A 38 4.55 1.59 10.54
N ASP A 39 4.23 1.20 11.78
CA ASP A 39 5.11 0.43 12.64
C ASP A 39 4.88 -1.09 12.45
N PRO A 40 5.86 -1.84 11.91
CA PRO A 40 5.72 -3.28 11.72
C PRO A 40 5.69 -4.08 13.03
N ALA A 41 6.08 -3.50 14.17
CA ALA A 41 6.01 -4.16 15.48
C ALA A 41 4.60 -4.15 16.08
N VAL A 42 3.70 -3.30 15.57
CA VAL A 42 2.29 -3.25 16.00
C VAL A 42 1.52 -4.46 15.41
N PRO A 43 0.60 -5.08 16.15
CA PRO A 43 -0.24 -6.17 15.63
C PRO A 43 -1.00 -5.77 14.35
N VAL A 44 -1.15 -6.72 13.42
CA VAL A 44 -1.74 -6.47 12.09
C VAL A 44 -3.14 -5.87 12.20
N GLU A 45 -3.96 -6.35 13.12
CA GLU A 45 -5.33 -5.88 13.31
C GLU A 45 -5.38 -4.41 13.69
N GLN A 46 -4.49 -3.98 14.59
CA GLN A 46 -4.38 -2.58 15.01
C GLN A 46 -3.86 -1.70 13.87
N ARG A 47 -2.93 -2.21 13.07
CA ARG A 47 -2.41 -1.51 11.88
C ARG A 47 -3.50 -1.30 10.83
N VAL A 48 -4.30 -2.33 10.57
CA VAL A 48 -5.41 -2.28 9.62
C VAL A 48 -6.49 -1.31 10.09
N GLU A 49 -6.91 -1.40 11.36
CA GLU A 49 -7.91 -0.51 11.93
C GLU A 49 -7.45 0.95 11.88
N ASN A 50 -6.20 1.20 12.27
CA ASN A 50 -5.63 2.54 12.22
C ASN A 50 -5.57 3.09 10.77
N LEU A 51 -5.10 2.30 9.79
CA LEU A 51 -5.08 2.71 8.38
C LEU A 51 -6.49 3.03 7.86
N LEU A 52 -7.44 2.13 8.07
CA LEU A 52 -8.82 2.31 7.60
C LEU A 52 -9.53 3.48 8.29
N SER A 53 -9.15 3.84 9.52
CA SER A 53 -9.70 5.01 10.22
C SER A 53 -9.24 6.34 9.62
N GLN A 54 -8.10 6.35 8.93
CA GLN A 54 -7.54 7.54 8.30
C GLN A 54 -8.06 7.77 6.87
N MET A 55 -8.67 6.75 6.26
CA MET A 55 -9.17 6.84 4.88
C MET A 55 -10.63 7.33 4.82
N THR A 56 -10.89 8.19 3.85
CA THR A 56 -12.24 8.57 3.37
C THR A 56 -12.96 7.37 2.74
N LEU A 57 -14.26 7.52 2.47
CA LEU A 57 -15.04 6.47 1.81
C LEU A 57 -14.55 6.28 0.36
N GLU A 58 -14.23 7.37 -0.31
CA GLU A 58 -13.74 7.43 -1.69
C GLU A 58 -12.39 6.73 -1.84
N GLU A 59 -11.45 6.98 -0.93
CA GLU A 59 -10.15 6.28 -0.93
C GLU A 59 -10.34 4.78 -0.71
N LYS A 60 -11.28 4.37 0.16
CA LYS A 60 -11.59 2.95 0.42
C LYS A 60 -12.18 2.26 -0.79
N THR A 61 -13.14 2.88 -1.48
CA THR A 61 -13.74 2.29 -2.68
C THR A 61 -12.70 2.12 -3.79
N CYS A 62 -11.76 3.06 -3.91
CA CYS A 62 -10.66 2.97 -4.87
C CYS A 62 -9.70 1.80 -4.60
N GLN A 63 -9.61 1.29 -3.36
CA GLN A 63 -8.82 0.10 -3.07
C GLN A 63 -9.44 -1.20 -3.62
N LEU A 64 -10.70 -1.17 -4.05
CA LEU A 64 -11.41 -2.35 -4.57
C LEU A 64 -11.37 -2.43 -6.11
N ALA A 65 -10.69 -1.49 -6.77
CA ALA A 65 -10.64 -1.40 -8.22
C ALA A 65 -9.22 -1.65 -8.75
N THR A 66 -9.14 -2.29 -9.91
CA THR A 66 -7.92 -2.36 -10.72
C THR A 66 -8.10 -1.50 -11.97
N LEU A 67 -7.18 -0.57 -12.19
CA LEU A 67 -7.17 0.30 -13.37
C LEU A 67 -6.26 -0.29 -14.44
N TYR A 68 -6.76 -0.46 -15.66
CA TYR A 68 -5.93 -0.87 -16.79
C TYR A 68 -5.18 0.32 -17.39
N GLY A 69 -3.89 0.10 -17.65
CA GLY A 69 -2.94 1.13 -18.05
C GLY A 69 -3.14 1.72 -19.45
N TYR A 70 -2.13 2.48 -19.89
CA TYR A 70 -2.14 3.19 -21.17
C TYR A 70 -2.41 2.27 -22.37
N GLY A 71 -3.29 2.72 -23.28
CA GLY A 71 -3.71 1.95 -24.45
C GLY A 71 -4.90 1.01 -24.20
N ARG A 72 -5.39 0.93 -22.94
CA ARG A 72 -6.61 0.22 -22.56
C ARG A 72 -7.67 1.19 -22.04
N VAL A 73 -7.48 1.69 -20.82
CA VAL A 73 -8.40 2.63 -20.14
C VAL A 73 -7.74 3.99 -19.98
N LEU A 74 -6.46 4.04 -19.57
CA LEU A 74 -5.73 5.30 -19.51
C LEU A 74 -5.46 5.87 -20.91
N LYS A 75 -5.86 7.13 -21.09
CA LYS A 75 -5.62 7.90 -22.33
C LYS A 75 -4.18 8.39 -22.42
N ASP A 76 -3.60 8.79 -21.28
CA ASP A 76 -2.26 9.35 -21.21
C ASP A 76 -1.27 8.29 -20.70
N LYS A 77 -0.04 8.33 -21.24
CA LYS A 77 1.07 7.46 -20.78
C LYS A 77 1.53 7.79 -19.37
N LEU A 78 1.47 9.07 -19.02
CA LEU A 78 2.00 9.62 -17.78
C LEU A 78 0.94 10.51 -17.13
N PRO A 79 1.02 10.74 -15.80
CA PRO A 79 0.10 11.62 -15.12
C PRO A 79 0.07 13.03 -15.74
N THR A 80 -1.13 13.50 -16.05
CA THR A 80 -1.38 14.87 -16.54
C THR A 80 -2.16 15.67 -15.51
N PRO A 81 -2.22 17.02 -15.59
CA PRO A 81 -3.04 17.82 -14.69
C PRO A 81 -4.53 17.43 -14.67
N GLY A 82 -5.02 16.84 -15.76
CA GLY A 82 -6.39 16.34 -15.87
C GLY A 82 -6.72 15.19 -14.91
N TRP A 83 -5.72 14.39 -14.51
CA TRP A 83 -5.91 13.22 -13.65
C TRP A 83 -6.51 13.56 -12.28
N LYS A 84 -6.35 14.81 -11.82
CA LYS A 84 -6.97 15.31 -10.58
C LYS A 84 -8.51 15.35 -10.65
N LYS A 85 -9.09 15.18 -11.84
CA LYS A 85 -10.54 15.17 -12.09
C LYS A 85 -11.06 13.77 -12.45
N GLU A 86 -10.19 12.77 -12.47
CA GLU A 86 -10.52 11.40 -12.86
C GLU A 86 -10.96 10.57 -11.65
N ILE A 87 -11.48 9.37 -11.90
CA ILE A 87 -11.98 8.47 -10.84
C ILE A 87 -10.89 8.05 -9.84
N TRP A 88 -9.63 7.97 -10.27
CA TRP A 88 -8.48 7.58 -9.43
C TRP A 88 -7.82 8.77 -8.72
N LYS A 89 -8.46 9.95 -8.69
CA LYS A 89 -7.92 11.14 -7.99
C LYS A 89 -7.69 10.88 -6.49
N ASP A 90 -8.45 9.96 -5.92
CA ASP A 90 -8.40 9.57 -4.50
C ASP A 90 -7.54 8.28 -4.29
N GLY A 91 -6.69 7.94 -5.26
CA GLY A 91 -5.83 6.74 -5.24
C GLY A 91 -6.44 5.55 -6.02
N ILE A 92 -5.66 4.48 -6.18
CA ILE A 92 -6.11 3.21 -6.77
C ILE A 92 -5.27 2.08 -6.17
N ALA A 93 -5.88 0.92 -5.89
CA ALA A 93 -5.12 -0.22 -5.34
C ALA A 93 -4.11 -0.78 -6.33
N ASN A 94 -4.51 -0.96 -7.60
CA ASN A 94 -3.67 -1.61 -8.59
C ASN A 94 -3.81 -0.94 -9.96
N ILE A 95 -2.68 -0.79 -10.66
CA ILE A 95 -2.65 -0.43 -12.08
C ILE A 95 -2.02 -1.59 -12.84
N ASP A 96 -2.82 -2.24 -13.69
CA ASP A 96 -2.37 -3.37 -14.50
C ASP A 96 -1.92 -2.89 -15.89
N GLU A 97 -0.99 -3.63 -16.50
CA GLU A 97 -0.51 -3.43 -17.87
C GLU A 97 0.03 -2.01 -18.19
N GLN A 98 0.46 -1.23 -17.20
CA GLN A 98 0.96 0.12 -17.44
C GLN A 98 2.23 0.13 -18.30
N LEU A 99 2.16 0.80 -19.46
CA LEU A 99 3.27 0.95 -20.40
C LEU A 99 3.93 -0.37 -20.83
N ASN A 100 3.18 -1.47 -20.87
CA ASN A 100 3.68 -2.80 -21.28
C ASN A 100 4.01 -2.92 -22.78
N GLY A 101 4.11 -1.80 -23.49
CA GLY A 101 4.46 -1.76 -24.89
C GLY A 101 3.39 -2.34 -25.81
N ILE A 102 2.15 -2.56 -25.36
CA ILE A 102 1.01 -2.76 -26.27
C ILE A 102 0.92 -1.47 -27.11
N PRO A 103 1.30 -1.51 -28.40
CA PRO A 103 1.13 -0.36 -29.27
C PRO A 103 -0.36 -0.06 -29.33
N GLU A 104 -0.73 1.16 -29.72
CA GLU A 104 -2.02 1.45 -30.32
C GLU A 104 -2.20 0.48 -31.48
N LEU A 105 -2.72 -0.68 -31.15
CA LEU A 105 -2.78 -1.80 -32.01
C LEU A 105 -3.92 -1.44 -32.94
N GLY A 106 -3.54 -0.86 -34.08
CA GLY A 106 -4.46 -0.44 -35.11
C GLY A 106 -5.48 -1.54 -35.45
N PRO A 107 -6.55 -1.20 -36.17
CA PRO A 107 -7.78 -2.00 -36.28
C PRO A 107 -7.63 -3.48 -36.71
N ASN A 108 -6.43 -3.92 -37.10
CA ASN A 108 -6.12 -5.29 -37.51
C ASN A 108 -5.21 -6.06 -36.55
N SER A 109 -5.00 -5.59 -35.32
CA SER A 109 -4.20 -6.36 -34.37
C SER A 109 -4.91 -7.61 -33.87
N LYS A 110 -4.15 -8.67 -33.61
CA LYS A 110 -4.67 -9.89 -32.98
C LYS A 110 -5.20 -9.70 -31.55
N ARG A 111 -5.04 -8.53 -30.95
CA ARG A 111 -5.46 -8.22 -29.57
C ARG A 111 -6.54 -7.15 -29.49
N ASP A 112 -7.03 -6.64 -30.62
CA ASP A 112 -8.18 -5.74 -30.63
C ASP A 112 -9.43 -6.52 -30.21
N TYR A 113 -9.91 -6.24 -29.00
CA TYR A 113 -11.06 -6.93 -28.42
C TYR A 113 -12.34 -6.61 -29.19
N ARG A 114 -12.46 -5.40 -29.76
CA ARG A 114 -13.68 -4.96 -30.46
C ARG A 114 -13.89 -5.74 -31.76
N SER A 115 -12.85 -5.87 -32.59
CA SER A 115 -12.92 -6.69 -33.81
C SER A 115 -12.95 -8.20 -33.54
N GLN A 116 -12.58 -8.66 -32.34
CA GLN A 116 -12.74 -10.06 -31.94
C GLN A 116 -14.17 -10.39 -31.52
N VAL A 117 -14.85 -9.49 -30.80
CA VAL A 117 -16.24 -9.70 -30.36
C VAL A 117 -17.19 -9.79 -31.56
N GLU A 118 -17.00 -8.95 -32.59
CA GLU A 118 -17.79 -8.99 -33.83
C GLU A 118 -17.60 -10.30 -34.64
N LYS A 119 -16.48 -11.00 -34.46
CA LYS A 119 -16.24 -12.32 -35.09
C LYS A 119 -16.86 -13.49 -34.32
N ILE A 120 -17.10 -13.31 -33.02
CA ILE A 120 -17.63 -14.35 -32.15
C ILE A 120 -19.16 -14.36 -32.19
N ASN A 121 -19.80 -13.25 -32.56
CA ASN A 121 -21.25 -13.14 -32.64
C ASN A 121 -21.68 -12.58 -34.02
N PRO A 122 -21.72 -13.44 -35.06
CA PRO A 122 -22.12 -13.03 -36.42
C PRO A 122 -23.59 -12.62 -36.53
#